data_AF-A0A847A6E5-F1
#
_entry.id   AF-A0A847A6E5-F1
#
_cell.length_a   1.000
_cell.length_b   1.000
_cell.length_c   1.000
_cell.angle_alpha   90.00
_cell.angle_beta   90.00
_cell.angle_gamma   90.00
#
_symmetry.space_group_name_H-M   'P 1'
#
loop_
_entity.id
_entity.type
_entity.pdbx_description
1 polymer ?
#
loop_
_entity_poly.entity_id
_entity_poly.type
_entity_poly.pdbx_seq_one_letter_code
_entity_poly.pdbx_strand_id
1 'polypeptide(L)'
;MTENQQYLRHFAMPTSVKIMARSSSITNTFVNGIIPVVWPSAEEVRDALQILGMLEVVTCAYCGDPHTEWDHFRPLVVGQRPTGFITEIYNLVPACGKCNQSKGNKNWHTWIRSGAPRSPASRGVIDLDTRVERLHAYEAWGSPRSIDFVDVAGEDLWHQHWQNHARILELMREAETLAGRIRERVETNFKLHQAVSPPQDIATSLNDLQ
;
A
#
# COMPACT_ATOMS: atom_id res chain seq x y z
N MET A 1 -40.00 -6.81 7.83
CA MET A 1 -38.94 -5.99 7.22
C MET A 1 -39.60 -5.21 6.09
N THR A 2 -39.52 -3.88 6.11
CA THR A 2 -40.17 -3.07 5.06
C THR A 2 -39.46 -3.28 3.74
N GLU A 3 -40.19 -3.19 2.62
CA GLU A 3 -39.71 -3.39 1.26
C GLU A 3 -38.45 -2.57 0.91
N ASN A 4 -38.23 -1.45 1.61
CA ASN A 4 -37.08 -0.55 1.40
C ASN A 4 -35.81 -0.91 2.20
N GLN A 5 -35.89 -1.72 3.26
CA GLN A 5 -34.71 -2.07 4.07
C GLN A 5 -33.70 -2.95 3.31
N GLN A 6 -34.16 -3.71 2.32
CA GLN A 6 -33.29 -4.57 1.51
C GLN A 6 -32.21 -3.79 0.74
N TYR A 7 -32.44 -2.50 0.45
CA TYR A 7 -31.47 -1.69 -0.30
C TYR A 7 -30.25 -1.31 0.54
N LEU A 8 -30.35 -1.26 1.87
CA LEU A 8 -29.22 -0.92 2.74
C LEU A 8 -28.06 -1.92 2.63
N ARG A 9 -28.32 -3.17 2.25
CA ARG A 9 -27.25 -4.18 2.02
C ARG A 9 -26.36 -3.86 0.81
N HIS A 10 -26.82 -3.01 -0.09
CA HIS A 10 -26.08 -2.56 -1.26
C HIS A 10 -25.34 -1.24 -1.00
N PHE A 11 -25.56 -0.61 0.16
CA PHE A 11 -24.97 0.68 0.50
C PHE A 11 -23.83 0.50 1.51
N ALA A 12 -22.70 1.17 1.27
CA ALA A 12 -21.60 1.27 2.21
C ALA A 12 -21.22 2.74 2.35
N MET A 13 -21.34 3.27 3.58
CA MET A 13 -20.93 4.65 3.85
C MET A 13 -19.41 4.77 3.75
N PRO A 14 -18.87 5.73 2.98
CA PRO A 14 -17.43 5.97 2.95
C PRO A 14 -16.91 6.30 4.35
N THR A 15 -15.77 5.71 4.72
CA THR A 15 -15.11 6.02 5.99
C THR A 15 -14.34 7.34 5.87
N SER A 16 -14.47 8.22 6.87
CA SER A 16 -13.67 9.44 6.92
C SER A 16 -12.18 9.09 6.98
N VAL A 17 -11.38 9.70 6.10
CA VAL A 17 -9.94 9.47 6.06
C VAL A 17 -9.26 10.29 7.16
N LYS A 18 -8.33 9.65 7.88
CA LYS A 18 -7.46 10.30 8.88
C LYS A 18 -6.16 10.76 8.24
N ILE A 19 -5.61 11.90 8.65
CA ILE A 19 -4.34 12.44 8.13
C ILE A 19 -3.20 11.47 8.45
N MET A 20 -3.13 11.00 9.69
CA MET A 20 -2.14 10.04 10.18
C MET A 20 -2.25 8.66 9.53
N ALA A 21 -3.37 8.33 8.87
CA ALA A 21 -3.47 7.12 8.06
C ALA A 21 -2.50 7.12 6.86
N ARG A 22 -1.91 8.27 6.51
CA ARG A 22 -0.89 8.41 5.46
C ARG A 22 0.54 8.46 5.98
N SER A 23 0.76 8.35 7.30
CA SER A 23 2.10 8.39 7.90
C SER A 23 3.05 7.35 7.30
N SER A 24 2.59 6.11 7.12
CA SER A 24 3.39 5.05 6.46
C SER A 24 3.76 5.41 5.02
N SER A 25 2.86 6.05 4.26
CA SER A 25 3.15 6.50 2.90
C SER A 25 4.22 7.60 2.89
N ILE A 26 4.14 8.55 3.84
CA ILE A 26 5.16 9.59 4.00
C ILE A 26 6.52 8.98 4.37
N THR A 27 6.57 8.09 5.36
CA THR A 27 7.79 7.36 5.73
C THR A 27 8.35 6.60 4.53
N ASN A 28 7.50 5.94 3.74
CA ASN A 28 7.93 5.22 2.55
C ASN A 28 8.58 6.17 1.53
N THR A 29 8.04 7.37 1.31
CA THR A 29 8.66 8.38 0.43
C THR A 29 10.03 8.84 0.95
N PHE A 30 10.19 9.04 2.26
CA PHE A 30 11.48 9.40 2.86
C PHE A 30 12.55 8.33 2.67
N VAL A 31 12.16 7.05 2.75
CA VAL A 31 13.08 5.96 2.44
C VAL A 31 13.37 5.92 0.95
N ASN A 32 12.35 5.79 0.09
CA ASN A 32 12.56 5.62 -1.35
C ASN A 32 13.30 6.79 -1.99
N GLY A 33 13.14 8.02 -1.48
CA GLY A 33 13.84 9.21 -1.98
C GLY A 33 15.36 9.16 -1.84
N ILE A 34 15.91 8.27 -1.01
CA ILE A 34 17.35 8.09 -0.84
C ILE A 34 17.86 6.75 -1.37
N ILE A 35 16.99 5.90 -1.94
CA ILE A 35 17.39 4.59 -2.47
C ILE A 35 17.97 4.75 -3.87
N PRO A 36 19.23 4.33 -4.12
CA PRO A 36 19.79 4.28 -5.46
C PRO A 36 18.98 3.35 -6.37
N VAL A 37 18.87 3.76 -7.63
CA VAL A 37 18.25 2.96 -8.69
C VAL A 37 19.33 2.58 -9.68
N VAL A 38 19.51 1.28 -9.89
CA VAL A 38 20.39 0.76 -10.94
C VAL A 38 19.55 0.02 -11.96
N TRP A 39 19.55 0.56 -13.18
CA TRP A 39 18.82 0.00 -14.30
C TRP A 39 19.50 -1.28 -14.80
N PRO A 40 18.73 -2.36 -15.04
CA PRO A 40 19.30 -3.55 -15.64
C PRO A 40 19.55 -3.38 -17.13
N SER A 41 20.49 -4.18 -17.61
CA SER A 41 20.66 -4.52 -19.01
C SER A 41 19.55 -5.45 -19.51
N ALA A 42 19.37 -5.52 -20.83
CA ALA A 42 18.42 -6.44 -21.44
C ALA A 42 18.75 -7.92 -21.15
N GLU A 43 20.04 -8.25 -21.00
CA GLU A 43 20.51 -9.60 -20.67
C GLU A 43 20.12 -9.97 -19.23
N GLU A 44 20.32 -9.09 -18.26
CA GLU A 44 19.91 -9.35 -16.87
C GLU A 44 18.39 -9.51 -16.74
N VAL A 45 17.60 -8.72 -17.48
CA VAL A 45 16.14 -8.89 -17.51
C VAL A 45 15.77 -10.24 -18.12
N ARG A 46 16.41 -10.62 -19.23
CA ARG A 46 16.20 -11.91 -19.90
C ARG A 46 16.52 -13.07 -18.96
N ASP A 47 17.65 -13.02 -18.27
CA ASP A 47 18.09 -14.05 -17.32
C ASP A 47 17.12 -14.19 -16.16
N ALA A 48 16.70 -13.06 -15.56
CA ALA A 48 15.69 -13.05 -14.50
C ALA A 48 14.39 -13.71 -14.99
N LEU A 49 13.89 -13.33 -16.16
CA LEU A 49 12.68 -13.91 -16.74
C LEU A 49 12.85 -15.39 -17.11
N GLN A 50 14.04 -15.81 -17.56
CA GLN A 50 14.34 -17.21 -17.86
C GLN A 50 14.28 -18.06 -16.59
N ILE A 51 14.91 -17.61 -15.50
CA ILE A 51 14.89 -18.30 -14.20
C ILE A 51 13.47 -18.38 -13.63
N LEU A 52 12.70 -17.30 -13.78
CA LEU A 52 11.30 -17.25 -13.38
C LEU A 52 10.36 -18.04 -14.34
N GLY A 53 10.89 -18.55 -15.46
CA GLY A 53 10.15 -19.29 -16.48
C GLY A 53 9.08 -18.46 -17.19
N MET A 54 9.47 -17.26 -17.64
CA MET A 54 8.60 -16.19 -18.14
C MET A 54 9.09 -15.56 -19.47
N LEU A 55 9.96 -16.23 -20.23
CA LEU A 55 10.45 -15.71 -21.52
C LEU A 55 9.33 -15.48 -22.54
N GLU A 56 8.30 -16.34 -22.52
CA GLU A 56 7.16 -16.25 -23.45
C GLU A 56 6.09 -15.28 -22.94
N VAL A 57 5.76 -15.34 -21.64
CA VAL A 57 4.71 -14.53 -21.02
C VAL A 57 5.13 -14.10 -19.62
N VAL A 58 5.24 -12.79 -19.41
CA VAL A 58 5.58 -12.21 -18.10
C VAL A 58 4.34 -12.12 -17.22
N THR A 59 4.36 -12.85 -16.11
CA THR A 59 3.26 -12.88 -15.12
C THR A 59 3.77 -12.52 -13.74
N CYS A 60 2.87 -12.36 -12.77
CA CYS A 60 3.23 -12.21 -11.37
C CYS A 60 4.00 -13.45 -10.90
N ALA A 61 5.24 -13.26 -10.45
CA ALA A 61 6.10 -14.33 -9.93
C ALA A 61 5.42 -15.12 -8.80
N TYR A 62 4.59 -14.45 -8.01
CA TYR A 62 3.93 -15.03 -6.84
C TYR A 62 2.66 -15.83 -7.14
N CYS A 63 1.83 -15.41 -8.09
CA CYS A 63 0.49 -16.00 -8.28
C CYS A 63 0.07 -16.27 -9.72
N GLY A 64 0.85 -15.86 -10.71
CA GLY A 64 0.57 -16.12 -12.13
C GLY A 64 -0.43 -15.18 -12.80
N ASP A 65 -1.10 -14.31 -12.04
CA ASP A 65 -1.91 -13.22 -12.60
C ASP A 65 -1.04 -12.32 -13.51
N PRO A 66 -1.63 -11.53 -14.42
CA PRO A 66 -0.90 -10.49 -15.14
C PRO A 66 -0.10 -9.60 -14.18
N HIS A 67 1.17 -9.37 -14.52
CA HIS A 67 1.99 -8.43 -13.76
C HIS A 67 1.55 -6.99 -14.07
N THR A 68 1.66 -6.11 -13.07
CA THR A 68 1.37 -4.67 -13.20
C THR A 68 2.54 -3.81 -12.78
N GLU A 69 3.54 -4.42 -12.13
CA GLU A 69 4.69 -3.75 -11.53
C GLU A 69 5.81 -4.76 -11.27
N TRP A 70 6.93 -4.28 -10.73
CA TRP A 70 8.00 -5.10 -10.18
C TRP A 70 8.06 -4.87 -8.67
N ASP A 71 7.98 -5.94 -7.89
CA ASP A 71 8.03 -5.91 -6.44
C ASP A 71 9.47 -6.02 -5.93
N HIS A 72 9.79 -5.27 -4.88
CA HIS A 72 11.04 -5.41 -4.15
C HIS A 72 11.06 -6.74 -3.40
N PHE A 73 11.78 -7.71 -3.95
CA PHE A 73 11.81 -9.09 -3.47
C PHE A 73 12.22 -9.18 -1.99
N ARG A 74 13.22 -8.38 -1.60
CA ARG A 74 13.58 -8.04 -0.22
C ARG A 74 13.11 -6.61 0.09
N PRO A 75 12.51 -6.37 1.26
CA PRO A 75 11.90 -5.09 1.57
C PRO A 75 12.93 -3.97 1.67
N LEU A 76 12.61 -2.80 1.11
CA LEU A 76 13.40 -1.58 1.30
C LEU A 76 13.16 -0.93 2.66
N VAL A 77 12.00 -1.16 3.28
CA VAL A 77 11.59 -0.50 4.54
C VAL A 77 11.24 -1.53 5.61
N VAL A 78 11.95 -1.51 6.72
CA VAL A 78 11.63 -2.26 7.94
C VAL A 78 11.82 -1.33 9.14
N GLY A 79 10.92 -1.37 10.12
CA GLY A 79 11.03 -0.52 11.31
C GLY A 79 11.07 0.99 11.01
N GLN A 80 10.42 1.44 9.93
CA GLN A 80 10.44 2.83 9.47
C GLN A 80 11.83 3.36 9.08
N ARG A 81 12.74 2.45 8.70
CA ARG A 81 14.10 2.74 8.25
C ARG A 81 14.44 1.94 6.99
N PRO A 82 15.38 2.41 6.16
CA PRO A 82 15.89 1.63 5.04
C PRO A 82 16.62 0.38 5.55
N THR A 83 16.57 -0.69 4.77
CA THR A 83 17.20 -1.97 5.10
C THR A 83 18.65 -2.09 4.63
N GLY A 84 19.12 -1.17 3.80
CA GLY A 84 20.41 -1.25 3.10
C GLY A 84 20.27 -1.68 1.64
N PHE A 85 19.22 -2.43 1.29
CA PHE A 85 18.98 -2.85 -0.09
C PHE A 85 18.62 -1.69 -1.01
N ILE A 86 18.98 -1.83 -2.28
CA ILE A 86 18.69 -0.85 -3.33
C ILE A 86 17.64 -1.34 -4.33
N THR A 87 17.26 -0.45 -5.26
CA THR A 87 16.41 -0.83 -6.40
C THR A 87 17.28 -1.29 -7.56
N GLU A 88 17.29 -2.59 -7.82
CA GLU A 88 18.03 -3.23 -8.90
C GLU A 88 17.41 -4.59 -9.26
N ILE A 89 17.83 -5.18 -10.38
CA ILE A 89 17.25 -6.42 -10.92
C ILE A 89 17.39 -7.63 -10.02
N TYR A 90 18.38 -7.70 -9.13
CA TYR A 90 18.54 -8.78 -8.14
C TYR A 90 17.63 -8.64 -6.91
N ASN A 91 16.89 -7.54 -6.84
CA ASN A 91 15.87 -7.29 -5.82
C ASN A 91 14.49 -7.02 -6.41
N LEU A 92 14.26 -7.33 -7.69
CA LEU A 92 13.02 -7.03 -8.39
C LEU A 92 12.47 -8.25 -9.11
N VAL A 93 11.23 -8.61 -8.79
CA VAL A 93 10.48 -9.66 -9.50
C VAL A 93 9.16 -9.10 -10.06
N PRO A 94 8.70 -9.55 -11.23
CA PRO A 94 7.39 -9.14 -11.74
C PRO A 94 6.27 -9.52 -10.76
N ALA A 95 5.35 -8.60 -10.48
CA ALA A 95 4.29 -8.80 -9.51
C ALA A 95 2.96 -8.14 -9.93
N CYS A 96 1.85 -8.61 -9.38
CA CYS A 96 0.57 -7.91 -9.44
C CYS A 96 0.35 -7.08 -8.16
N GLY A 97 -0.42 -6.00 -8.27
CA GLY A 97 -0.74 -5.10 -7.15
C GLY A 97 -1.29 -5.78 -5.89
N LYS A 98 -2.05 -6.87 -6.05
CA LYS A 98 -2.61 -7.63 -4.92
C LYS A 98 -1.51 -8.34 -4.13
N CYS A 99 -0.57 -8.96 -4.82
CA CYS A 99 0.54 -9.70 -4.21
C CYS A 99 1.54 -8.75 -3.57
N ASN A 100 1.98 -7.70 -4.28
CA ASN A 100 2.88 -6.69 -3.74
C ASN A 100 2.30 -6.07 -2.45
N GLN A 101 1.05 -5.60 -2.49
CA GLN A 101 0.41 -5.00 -1.31
C GLN A 101 0.24 -6.02 -0.16
N SER A 102 -0.12 -7.27 -0.45
CA SER A 102 -0.32 -8.30 0.58
C SER A 102 1.01 -8.72 1.23
N LYS A 103 2.09 -8.85 0.45
CA LYS A 103 3.43 -9.12 0.95
C LYS A 103 3.89 -7.97 1.83
N GLY A 104 3.88 -6.75 1.29
CA GLY A 104 4.43 -5.58 1.95
C GLY A 104 5.90 -5.82 2.31
N ASN A 105 6.26 -5.60 3.58
CA ASN A 105 7.62 -5.83 4.07
C ASN A 105 7.90 -7.23 4.61
N LYS A 106 6.99 -8.19 4.42
CA LYS A 106 7.19 -9.57 4.89
C LYS A 106 8.24 -10.28 4.05
N ASN A 107 8.92 -11.24 4.66
CA ASN A 107 9.75 -12.19 3.93
C ASN A 107 8.87 -12.96 2.92
N TRP A 108 9.29 -13.00 1.66
CA TRP A 108 8.51 -13.57 0.57
C TRP A 108 8.19 -15.07 0.81
N HIS A 109 9.16 -15.83 1.33
CA HIS A 109 9.07 -17.29 1.48
C HIS A 109 8.08 -17.68 2.58
N THR A 110 8.05 -16.96 3.70
CA THR A 110 7.05 -17.20 4.75
C THR A 110 5.68 -16.66 4.35
N TRP A 111 5.62 -15.51 3.68
CA TRP A 111 4.35 -14.90 3.26
C TRP A 111 3.63 -15.72 2.18
N ILE A 112 4.35 -16.20 1.16
CA ILE A 112 3.74 -16.84 -0.01
C ILE A 112 2.95 -18.11 0.35
N ARG A 113 3.38 -18.80 1.42
CA ARG A 113 2.76 -20.01 1.99
C ARG A 113 1.81 -19.74 3.16
N SER A 114 1.66 -18.48 3.57
CA SER A 114 0.87 -18.12 4.75
C SER A 114 -0.64 -18.09 4.49
N GLY A 115 -1.44 -18.06 5.55
CA GLY A 115 -2.87 -17.74 5.48
C GLY A 115 -3.17 -16.24 5.40
N ALA A 116 -2.17 -15.37 5.17
CA ALA A 116 -2.39 -13.92 5.15
C ALA A 116 -3.38 -13.53 4.04
N PRO A 117 -4.28 -12.56 4.27
CA PRO A 117 -5.24 -12.14 3.26
C PRO A 117 -4.57 -11.80 1.92
N ARG A 118 -5.07 -12.40 0.84
CA ARG A 118 -4.58 -12.22 -0.54
C ARG A 118 -3.18 -12.78 -0.83
N SER A 119 -2.57 -13.51 0.09
CA SER A 119 -1.38 -14.32 -0.21
C SER A 119 -1.71 -15.42 -1.25
N PRO A 120 -0.74 -15.88 -2.05
CA PRO A 120 -0.97 -16.95 -3.03
C PRO A 120 -1.58 -18.22 -2.43
N ALA A 121 -1.08 -18.71 -1.29
CA ALA A 121 -1.66 -19.86 -0.60
C ALA A 121 -3.13 -19.61 -0.18
N SER A 122 -3.44 -18.46 0.42
CA SER A 122 -4.84 -18.12 0.79
C SER A 122 -5.79 -18.01 -0.40
N ARG A 123 -5.25 -17.79 -1.61
CA ARG A 123 -5.99 -17.69 -2.88
C ARG A 123 -6.11 -19.01 -3.63
N GLY A 124 -5.49 -20.09 -3.15
CA GLY A 124 -5.53 -21.40 -3.81
C GLY A 124 -4.75 -21.44 -5.13
N VAL A 125 -3.61 -20.76 -5.22
CA VAL A 125 -2.71 -20.86 -6.39
C VAL A 125 -2.21 -22.29 -6.52
N ILE A 126 -2.47 -22.93 -7.66
CA ILE A 126 -2.27 -24.38 -7.88
C ILE A 126 -0.78 -24.73 -8.07
N ASP A 127 -0.03 -23.91 -8.79
CA ASP A 127 1.38 -24.12 -9.15
C ASP A 127 2.36 -23.49 -8.14
N LEU A 128 1.93 -23.37 -6.87
CA LEU A 128 2.65 -22.61 -5.85
C LEU A 128 4.06 -23.14 -5.58
N ASP A 129 4.24 -24.46 -5.54
CA ASP A 129 5.55 -25.06 -5.28
C ASP A 129 6.54 -24.79 -6.41
N THR A 130 6.12 -24.95 -7.67
CA THR A 130 6.91 -24.58 -8.84
C THR A 130 7.32 -23.11 -8.81
N ARG A 131 6.43 -22.21 -8.36
CA ARG A 131 6.74 -20.77 -8.20
C ARG A 131 7.78 -20.55 -7.12
N VAL A 132 7.64 -21.20 -5.97
CA VAL A 132 8.60 -21.11 -4.87
C VAL A 132 9.98 -21.62 -5.28
N GLU A 133 10.05 -22.73 -6.03
CA GLU A 133 11.30 -23.26 -6.57
C GLU A 133 11.99 -22.24 -7.49
N ARG A 134 11.24 -21.60 -8.40
CA ARG A 134 11.76 -20.55 -9.28
C ARG A 134 12.22 -19.31 -8.52
N LEU A 135 11.50 -18.91 -7.47
CA LEU A 135 11.89 -17.80 -6.61
C LEU A 135 13.16 -18.10 -5.81
N HIS A 136 13.34 -19.34 -5.36
CA HIS A 136 14.60 -19.79 -4.76
C HIS A 136 15.75 -19.79 -5.76
N ALA A 137 15.51 -20.24 -7.00
CA ALA A 137 16.52 -20.18 -8.06
C ALA A 137 16.90 -18.73 -8.41
N TYR A 138 15.93 -17.83 -8.45
CA TYR A 138 16.15 -16.39 -8.66
C TYR A 138 16.93 -15.77 -7.49
N GLU A 139 16.59 -16.12 -6.24
CA GLU A 139 17.32 -15.70 -5.03
C GLU A 139 18.79 -16.17 -5.06
N ALA A 140 19.04 -17.37 -5.57
CA ALA A 140 20.39 -17.93 -5.69
C ALA A 140 21.19 -17.34 -6.88
N TRP A 141 20.52 -16.88 -7.94
CA TRP A 141 21.16 -16.31 -9.12
C TRP A 141 21.87 -14.99 -8.84
N GLY A 142 21.30 -14.15 -7.97
CA GLY A 142 21.88 -12.84 -7.69
C GLY A 142 21.60 -12.37 -6.27
N SER A 143 22.64 -11.84 -5.63
CA SER A 143 22.52 -11.15 -4.35
C SER A 143 22.44 -9.64 -4.59
N PRO A 144 21.39 -8.96 -4.11
CA PRO A 144 21.31 -7.52 -4.23
C PRO A 144 22.39 -6.85 -3.39
N ARG A 145 22.88 -5.72 -3.88
CA ARG A 145 23.76 -4.83 -3.15
C ARG A 145 23.07 -4.31 -1.90
N SER A 146 23.86 -4.20 -0.86
CA SER A 146 23.50 -3.55 0.39
C SER A 146 24.48 -2.40 0.63
N ILE A 147 23.96 -1.26 1.06
CA ILE A 147 24.71 -0.03 1.32
C ILE A 147 24.51 0.36 2.78
N ASP A 148 25.60 0.75 3.44
CA ASP A 148 25.51 1.53 4.66
C ASP A 148 25.23 3.00 4.31
N PHE A 149 23.95 3.37 4.38
CA PHE A 149 23.51 4.72 4.02
C PHE A 149 24.10 5.80 4.92
N VAL A 150 24.40 5.48 6.19
CA VAL A 150 24.95 6.46 7.14
C VAL A 150 26.39 6.77 6.77
N ASP A 151 27.18 5.73 6.53
CA ASP A 151 28.58 5.85 6.10
C ASP A 151 28.70 6.62 4.77
N VAL A 152 27.87 6.29 3.79
CA VAL A 152 27.92 6.94 2.46
C VAL A 152 27.42 8.38 2.49
N ALA A 153 26.34 8.69 3.22
CA ALA A 153 25.78 10.04 3.26
C ALA A 153 26.51 10.97 4.25
N GLY A 154 27.19 10.41 5.23
CA GLY A 154 27.71 11.12 6.39
C GLY A 154 26.62 11.40 7.45
N GLU A 155 27.04 11.42 8.72
CA GLU A 155 26.12 11.54 9.86
C GLU A 155 25.26 12.82 9.82
N ASP A 156 25.82 13.95 9.41
CA ASP A 156 25.11 15.24 9.41
C ASP A 156 23.92 15.26 8.45
N LEU A 157 24.14 14.85 7.19
CA LEU A 157 23.08 14.76 6.18
C LEU A 157 22.05 13.70 6.56
N TRP A 158 22.52 12.55 7.07
CA TRP A 158 21.64 11.48 7.54
C TRP A 158 20.72 11.95 8.68
N HIS A 159 21.27 12.61 9.70
CA HIS A 159 20.50 13.15 10.81
C HIS A 159 19.52 14.21 10.35
N GLN A 160 19.94 15.14 9.47
CA GLN A 160 19.05 16.18 8.95
C GLN A 160 17.87 15.59 8.16
N HIS A 161 18.09 14.55 7.35
CA HIS A 161 17.03 13.84 6.62
C HIS A 161 15.96 13.27 7.56
N TRP A 162 16.38 12.59 8.63
CA TRP A 162 15.45 11.99 9.59
C TRP A 162 14.83 13.01 10.55
N GLN A 163 15.49 14.14 10.81
CA GLN A 163 14.86 15.27 11.51
C GLN A 163 13.73 15.88 10.68
N ASN A 164 13.92 16.03 9.36
CA ASN A 164 12.86 16.50 8.46
C ASN A 164 11.67 15.53 8.45
N HIS A 165 11.93 14.23 8.38
CA HIS A 165 10.90 13.19 8.52
C HIS A 165 10.09 13.35 9.81
N ALA A 166 10.78 13.45 10.95
CA ALA A 166 10.15 13.58 12.26
C ALA A 166 9.28 14.84 12.36
N ARG A 167 9.77 15.98 11.86
CA ARG A 167 9.03 17.26 11.85
C ARG A 167 7.75 17.19 11.01
N ILE A 168 7.79 16.53 9.85
CA ILE A 168 6.59 16.33 9.02
C ILE A 168 5.57 15.45 9.74
N LEU A 169 6.02 14.35 10.37
CA LEU A 169 5.10 13.50 11.13
C LEU A 169 4.47 14.24 12.32
N GLU A 170 5.20 15.14 12.97
CA GLU A 170 4.63 15.97 14.03
C GLU A 170 3.56 16.92 13.49
N LEU A 171 3.86 17.64 12.40
CA LEU A 171 2.90 18.53 11.76
C LEU A 171 1.63 17.78 11.29
N MET A 172 1.76 16.53 10.83
CA MET A 172 0.61 15.69 10.50
C MET A 172 -0.27 15.37 11.72
N ARG A 173 0.33 15.15 12.89
CA ARG A 173 -0.42 14.93 14.14
C ARG A 173 -1.16 16.19 14.56
N GLU A 174 -0.48 17.33 14.54
CA GLU A 174 -1.10 18.63 14.84
C GLU A 174 -2.29 18.90 13.91
N ALA A 175 -2.12 18.64 12.61
CA ALA A 175 -3.16 18.78 11.61
C ALA A 175 -4.34 17.83 11.86
N GLU A 176 -4.11 16.57 12.24
CA GLU A 176 -5.18 15.62 12.59
C GLU A 176 -5.99 16.12 13.79
N THR A 177 -5.32 16.58 14.84
CA THR A 177 -5.98 17.13 16.03
C THR A 177 -6.83 18.35 15.69
N LEU A 178 -6.30 19.28 14.89
CA LEU A 178 -7.06 20.45 14.45
C LEU A 178 -8.24 20.07 13.56
N ALA A 179 -8.06 19.15 12.62
CA ALA A 179 -9.12 18.65 11.76
C ALA A 179 -10.24 17.97 12.56
N GLY A 180 -9.91 17.25 13.63
CA GLY A 180 -10.88 16.68 14.57
C GLY A 180 -11.73 17.74 15.26
N ARG A 181 -11.10 18.79 15.79
CA ARG A 181 -11.79 19.93 16.41
C ARG A 181 -12.71 20.66 15.44
N ILE A 182 -12.25 20.88 14.20
CA ILE A 182 -13.06 21.48 13.15
C ILE A 182 -14.27 20.61 12.84
N ARG A 183 -14.08 19.29 12.67
CA ARG A 183 -15.14 18.34 12.38
C ARG A 183 -16.22 18.34 13.46
N GLU A 184 -15.83 18.25 14.73
CA GLU A 184 -16.76 18.30 15.86
C GLU A 184 -17.60 19.58 15.86
N ARG A 185 -16.95 20.73 15.64
CA ARG A 185 -17.64 22.02 15.58
C ARG A 185 -18.60 22.09 14.40
N VAL A 186 -18.20 21.61 13.22
CA VAL A 186 -19.06 21.56 12.02
C VAL A 186 -20.26 20.64 12.25
N GLU A 187 -20.04 19.41 12.76
CA GLU A 187 -21.11 18.45 13.03
C GLU A 187 -22.11 18.97 14.07
N THR A 188 -21.62 19.64 15.12
CA THR A 188 -22.47 20.24 16.16
C THR A 188 -23.35 21.33 15.57
N ASN A 189 -22.76 22.26 14.82
CA ASN A 189 -23.52 23.33 14.18
C ASN A 189 -24.51 22.78 13.15
N PHE A 190 -24.11 21.78 12.37
CA PHE A 190 -24.98 21.14 11.38
C PHE A 190 -26.20 20.48 12.03
N LYS A 191 -26.01 19.70 13.11
CA LYS A 191 -27.12 19.07 13.85
C LYS A 191 -28.05 20.10 14.48
N LEU A 192 -27.51 21.18 15.04
CA LEU A 192 -28.31 22.27 15.61
C LEU A 192 -29.22 22.92 14.54
N HIS A 193 -28.71 23.18 13.33
CA HIS A 193 -29.50 23.80 12.26
C HIS A 193 -30.52 22.83 11.63
N GLN A 194 -30.25 21.52 11.62
CA GLN A 194 -31.24 20.51 11.22
C GLN A 194 -32.37 20.37 12.25
N ALA A 195 -32.06 20.45 13.54
CA ALA A 195 -33.07 20.36 14.60
C ALA A 195 -34.02 21.58 14.66
N VAL A 196 -33.62 22.71 14.06
CA VAL A 196 -34.39 23.98 14.05
C VAL A 196 -35.27 24.10 12.79
N SER A 197 -35.07 23.28 11.77
CA SER A 197 -35.99 23.22 10.61
C SER A 197 -37.11 22.20 10.91
N PRO A 198 -38.40 22.60 10.92
CA PRO A 198 -39.48 21.62 11.10
C PRO A 198 -39.47 20.62 9.93
N PRO A 199 -40.04 19.41 10.10
CA PRO A 199 -40.45 18.62 8.95
C PRO A 199 -41.33 19.53 8.09
N GLN A 200 -41.06 19.64 6.79
CA GLN A 200 -42.06 20.18 5.89
C GLN A 200 -43.26 19.24 5.95
N ASP A 201 -44.27 19.64 6.73
CA ASP A 201 -45.59 19.03 6.69
C ASP A 201 -46.04 19.06 5.24
N ILE A 202 -46.15 17.88 4.65
CA ILE A 202 -46.97 17.67 3.45
C ILE A 202 -48.42 17.76 3.95
N ALA A 203 -48.86 18.98 4.28
CA ALA A 203 -50.25 19.29 4.53
C ALA A 203 -50.94 19.47 3.18
N THR A 204 -51.66 18.42 2.80
CA THR A 204 -52.93 18.44 2.05
C THR A 204 -53.45 19.82 1.63
N SER A 205 -53.59 20.01 0.32
CA SER A 205 -54.71 20.76 -0.25
C SER A 205 -55.34 19.91 -1.34
N LEU A 206 -56.36 19.14 -0.93
CA LEU A 206 -57.50 18.83 -1.76
C LEU A 206 -58.52 19.94 -1.52
N ASN A 207 -59.05 20.48 -2.62
CA ASN A 207 -60.26 21.28 -2.78
C ASN A 207 -60.26 22.73 -2.26
N ASP A 208 -60.30 23.67 -3.22
CA ASP A 208 -61.40 24.64 -3.39
C ASP A 208 -61.45 25.05 -4.88
N LEU A 209 -62.42 24.52 -5.64
CA LEU A 209 -63.53 25.27 -6.25
C LEU A 209 -63.15 26.43 -7.20
N GLN A 210 -63.02 26.13 -8.50
CA GLN A 210 -63.94 26.57 -9.56
C GLN A 210 -63.53 26.01 -10.93
#